data_AF-A0A9P4SFM0-F1
#
_entry.id   AF-A0A9P4SFM0-F1
#
_cell.length_a   1.000
_cell.length_b   1.000
_cell.length_c   1.000
_cell.angle_alpha   90.00
_cell.angle_beta   90.00
_cell.angle_gamma   90.00
#
_symmetry.space_group_name_H-M   'P 1'
#
loop_
_entity.id
_entity.type
_entity.pdbx_description
1 polymer ?
#
loop_
_entity_poly.entity_id
_entity_poly.type
_entity_poly.pdbx_seq_one_letter_code
_entity_poly.pdbx_strand_id
1 'polypeptide(L)'
;MGKHIEQSLPLLEDDDSLSDAPFEEKASRGRLPMRQFSKAIISLLVYSFLMTGTVVYLGLKTWKASPPYTPARDFVEFETRQAVANPYSIYSEEPSPEVDDAWNKLVSPIYFQATRDEIKLSNDDPDASVRLVDGGYFTSFGVYHELHCLRRLYWHLNEEHYFPNRTAHRRRVEVAHAAHCLGVVLHNVMCTPNTALYTFGFNPETDKMPELKTSAQRQCIKWEPFHEWATSRSVGYDPAILAPEILMAELHV
;
A
#
# COMPACT_ATOMS: atom_id res chain seq x y z
N MET A 1 -48.38 -36.13 -70.65
CA MET A 1 -48.88 -36.04 -69.27
C MET A 1 -49.04 -34.54 -68.99
N GLY A 2 -50.03 -33.87 -69.59
CA GLY A 2 -51.45 -33.83 -69.20
C GLY A 2 -51.61 -32.73 -68.15
N LYS A 3 -52.39 -31.65 -68.27
CA LYS A 3 -53.49 -31.18 -69.16
C LYS A 3 -53.34 -29.63 -69.23
N HIS A 4 -53.50 -28.93 -70.36
CA HIS A 4 -54.74 -28.34 -70.92
C HIS A 4 -55.59 -27.58 -69.88
N ILE A 5 -56.26 -26.43 -70.09
CA ILE A 5 -56.62 -25.48 -71.18
C ILE A 5 -57.28 -24.31 -70.38
N GLU A 6 -56.89 -23.05 -70.56
CA GLU A 6 -57.57 -22.02 -71.36
C GLU A 6 -58.92 -21.49 -70.82
N GLN A 7 -59.13 -20.17 -71.01
CA GLN A 7 -60.39 -19.45 -71.24
C GLN A 7 -61.07 -18.61 -70.12
N SER A 8 -61.00 -17.28 -70.37
CA SER A 8 -62.08 -16.29 -70.54
C SER A 8 -62.84 -15.64 -69.36
N LEU A 9 -62.85 -14.28 -69.42
CA LEU A 9 -63.85 -13.24 -69.04
C LEU A 9 -65.34 -13.70 -68.95
N PRO A 10 -66.37 -12.92 -68.45
CA PRO A 10 -66.45 -11.50 -68.01
C PRO A 10 -67.40 -11.20 -66.79
N LEU A 11 -67.50 -9.90 -66.42
CA LEU A 11 -68.64 -9.07 -65.90
C LEU A 11 -69.76 -9.61 -64.98
N LEU A 12 -70.32 -8.63 -64.22
CA LEU A 12 -71.59 -8.52 -63.45
C LEU A 12 -71.37 -8.61 -61.92
N GLU A 13 -71.97 -7.80 -61.06
CA GLU A 13 -72.89 -6.66 -61.17
C GLU A 13 -72.83 -5.91 -59.82
N ASP A 14 -73.32 -4.68 -59.81
CA ASP A 14 -73.36 -3.76 -58.68
C ASP A 14 -74.11 -4.34 -57.47
N ASP A 15 -73.65 -4.04 -56.25
CA ASP A 15 -74.59 -3.67 -55.20
C ASP A 15 -74.01 -2.63 -54.25
N ASP A 16 -74.73 -1.53 -54.20
CA ASP A 16 -74.43 -0.28 -53.52
C ASP A 16 -75.08 -0.36 -52.14
N SER A 17 -74.29 -0.48 -51.07
CA SER A 17 -74.82 -0.23 -49.72
C SER A 17 -73.75 0.29 -48.76
N LEU A 18 -73.66 1.62 -48.71
CA LEU A 18 -73.58 2.44 -47.49
C LEU A 18 -72.91 1.82 -46.25
N SER A 19 -71.70 2.29 -45.96
CA SER A 19 -71.48 3.05 -44.71
C SER A 19 -70.17 3.83 -44.77
N ASP A 20 -70.29 5.17 -44.83
CA ASP A 20 -69.19 6.09 -44.57
C ASP A 20 -68.66 5.88 -43.15
N ALA A 21 -67.47 5.31 -43.03
CA ALA A 21 -66.65 5.44 -41.84
C ALA A 21 -65.40 6.23 -42.23
N PRO A 22 -65.23 7.48 -41.76
CA PRO A 22 -63.98 8.19 -41.95
C PRO A 22 -62.92 7.46 -41.13
N PHE A 23 -61.90 6.93 -41.80
CA PHE A 23 -60.66 6.54 -41.17
C PHE A 23 -59.96 7.81 -40.67
N GLU A 24 -60.32 8.26 -39.47
CA GLU A 24 -59.51 9.23 -38.72
C GLU A 24 -58.18 8.56 -38.36
N GLU A 25 -57.16 8.84 -39.15
CA GLU A 25 -55.78 8.70 -38.70
C GLU A 25 -55.56 9.71 -37.55
N LYS A 26 -55.84 9.29 -36.31
CA LYS A 26 -55.42 10.02 -35.11
C LYS A 26 -53.92 9.88 -34.93
N ALA A 27 -53.16 10.54 -35.79
CA ALA A 27 -51.82 10.99 -35.47
C ALA A 27 -51.93 12.09 -34.40
N SER A 28 -52.20 11.67 -33.16
CA SER A 28 -52.05 12.50 -31.96
C SER A 28 -50.56 12.78 -31.78
N ARG A 29 -50.04 13.72 -32.57
CA ARG A 29 -48.74 14.35 -32.32
C ARG A 29 -48.98 15.37 -31.22
N GLY A 30 -49.16 14.88 -30.00
CA GLY A 30 -49.22 15.69 -28.79
C GLY A 30 -47.94 16.52 -28.69
N ARG A 31 -47.97 17.76 -29.18
CA ARG A 31 -46.93 18.75 -28.91
C ARG A 31 -47.05 19.10 -27.44
N LEU A 32 -46.36 18.34 -26.60
CA LEU A 32 -46.02 18.76 -25.24
C LEU A 32 -45.49 20.20 -25.32
N PRO A 33 -46.01 21.13 -24.49
CA PRO A 33 -45.73 22.55 -24.66
C PRO A 33 -44.23 22.80 -24.51
N MET A 34 -43.63 23.48 -25.47
CA MET A 34 -42.17 23.72 -25.59
C MET A 34 -41.54 24.21 -24.27
N ARG A 35 -42.30 24.95 -23.45
CA ARG A 35 -41.94 25.38 -22.08
C ARG A 35 -41.72 24.25 -21.08
N GLN A 36 -42.49 23.16 -21.13
CA GLN A 36 -42.30 22.01 -20.26
C GLN A 36 -41.06 21.21 -20.64
N PHE A 37 -40.77 21.08 -21.94
CA PHE A 37 -39.49 20.52 -22.40
C PHE A 37 -38.30 21.39 -21.96
N SER A 38 -38.39 22.72 -22.06
CA SER A 38 -37.33 23.61 -21.58
C SER A 38 -37.05 23.45 -20.08
N LYS A 39 -38.09 23.31 -19.23
CA LYS A 39 -37.91 23.07 -17.79
C LYS A 39 -37.28 21.71 -17.49
N ALA A 40 -37.71 20.65 -18.19
CA ALA A 40 -37.14 19.32 -18.03
C ALA A 40 -35.65 19.29 -18.45
N ILE A 41 -35.30 19.94 -19.55
CA ILE A 41 -33.92 20.07 -20.03
C ILE A 41 -33.08 20.86 -19.02
N ILE A 42 -33.56 22.00 -18.52
CA ILE A 42 -32.86 22.78 -17.49
C ILE A 42 -32.67 21.95 -16.22
N SER A 43 -33.69 21.22 -15.77
CA SER A 43 -33.59 20.35 -14.60
C SER A 43 -32.58 19.22 -14.78
N LEU A 44 -32.51 18.62 -15.98
CA LEU A 44 -31.52 17.59 -16.32
C LEU A 44 -30.09 18.15 -16.37
N LEU A 45 -29.91 19.36 -16.92
CA LEU A 45 -28.61 20.04 -16.95
C LEU A 45 -28.14 20.40 -15.55
N VAL A 46 -29.03 20.91 -14.69
CA VAL A 46 -28.71 21.20 -13.29
C VAL A 46 -28.38 19.91 -12.53
N TYR A 47 -29.17 18.85 -12.71
CA TYR A 47 -28.90 17.55 -12.09
C TYR A 47 -27.56 16.97 -12.55
N SER A 48 -27.28 17.01 -13.85
CA SER A 48 -26.00 16.55 -14.43
C SER A 48 -24.82 17.36 -13.89
N PHE A 49 -24.95 18.69 -13.79
CA PHE A 49 -23.93 19.56 -13.22
C PHE A 49 -23.67 19.26 -11.74
N LEU A 50 -24.73 19.08 -10.94
CA LEU A 50 -24.62 18.73 -9.51
C LEU A 50 -24.04 17.33 -9.29
N MET A 51 -24.45 16.35 -10.08
CA MET A 51 -23.93 14.98 -10.02
C MET A 51 -22.46 14.93 -10.44
N THR A 52 -22.10 15.59 -11.55
CA THR A 52 -20.71 15.68 -12.00
C THR A 52 -19.86 16.43 -10.97
N GLY A 53 -20.36 17.54 -10.43
CA GLY A 53 -19.70 18.28 -9.36
C GLY A 53 -19.46 17.43 -8.11
N THR A 54 -20.43 16.58 -7.75
CA THR A 54 -20.32 15.66 -6.61
C THR A 54 -19.32 14.53 -6.89
N VAL A 55 -19.37 13.91 -8.08
CA VAL A 55 -18.41 12.87 -8.50
C VAL A 55 -16.99 13.43 -8.57
N VAL A 56 -16.82 14.65 -9.11
CA VAL A 56 -15.52 15.32 -9.15
C VAL A 56 -15.07 15.71 -7.75
N TYR A 57 -15.94 16.24 -6.89
CA TYR A 57 -15.59 16.59 -5.52
C TYR A 57 -15.18 15.35 -4.70
N LEU A 58 -15.94 14.26 -4.80
CA LEU A 58 -15.61 12.98 -4.16
C LEU A 58 -14.35 12.36 -4.79
N GLY A 59 -14.22 12.43 -6.11
CA GLY A 59 -13.05 12.00 -6.86
C GLY A 59 -11.79 12.72 -6.41
N LEU A 60 -11.79 14.05 -6.38
CA LEU A 60 -10.68 14.88 -5.89
C LEU A 60 -10.37 14.64 -4.41
N LYS A 61 -11.38 14.40 -3.58
CA LYS A 61 -11.19 14.06 -2.16
C LYS A 61 -10.58 12.66 -1.98
N THR A 62 -10.86 11.74 -2.90
CA THR A 62 -10.35 10.36 -2.91
C THR A 62 -9.09 10.18 -3.75
N TRP A 63 -8.69 11.18 -4.54
CA TRP A 63 -7.45 11.23 -5.33
C TRP A 63 -6.23 11.49 -4.42
N LYS A 64 -6.17 10.80 -3.30
CA LYS A 64 -4.91 10.55 -2.61
C LYS A 64 -4.32 9.32 -3.27
N ALA A 65 -3.05 9.41 -3.67
CA ALA A 65 -2.32 8.26 -4.19
C ALA A 65 -2.51 7.07 -3.23
N SER A 66 -2.90 5.92 -3.77
CA SER A 66 -2.98 4.71 -2.97
C SER A 66 -1.57 4.37 -2.48
N PRO A 67 -1.39 3.98 -1.21
CA PRO A 67 -0.08 3.59 -0.72
C PRO A 67 0.44 2.39 -1.53
N PRO A 68 1.78 2.23 -1.64
CA PRO A 68 2.38 1.06 -2.25
C PRO A 68 1.83 -0.25 -1.69
N TYR A 69 1.99 -1.33 -2.45
CA TYR A 69 1.61 -2.65 -1.99
C TYR A 69 2.37 -3.04 -0.72
N THR A 70 1.68 -3.69 0.20
CA THR A 70 2.27 -4.40 1.33
C THR A 70 1.35 -5.56 1.71
N PRO A 71 1.86 -6.76 1.96
CA PRO A 71 1.06 -7.87 2.46
C PRO A 71 0.56 -7.66 3.89
N ALA A 72 1.11 -6.68 4.62
CA ALA A 72 0.72 -6.36 5.99
C ALA A 72 -0.49 -5.41 6.10
N ARG A 73 -1.13 -5.05 4.98
CA ARG A 73 -2.07 -3.92 4.88
C ARG A 73 -3.17 -3.92 5.95
N ASP A 74 -3.73 -5.09 6.25
CA ASP A 74 -4.83 -5.23 7.21
C ASP A 74 -4.37 -5.16 8.68
N PHE A 75 -3.06 -5.19 8.92
CA PHE A 75 -2.43 -5.12 10.25
C PHE A 75 -1.75 -3.76 10.50
N VAL A 76 -1.81 -2.84 9.53
CA VAL A 76 -1.32 -1.47 9.69
C VAL A 76 -2.44 -0.62 10.29
N GLU A 77 -2.46 -0.56 11.61
CA GLU A 77 -3.31 0.36 12.36
C GLU A 77 -2.53 1.61 12.78
N PHE A 78 -3.21 2.76 12.84
CA PHE A 78 -2.61 4.01 13.27
C PHE A 78 -3.05 4.40 14.68
N GLU A 79 -2.17 5.08 15.39
CA GLU A 79 -2.44 5.71 16.68
C GLU A 79 -1.70 7.04 16.81
N THR A 80 -2.14 7.88 17.75
CA THR A 80 -1.49 9.17 18.03
C THR A 80 -0.66 9.03 19.31
N ARG A 81 0.64 9.31 19.23
CA ARG A 81 1.55 9.33 20.38
C ARG A 81 2.14 10.71 20.58
N GLN A 82 2.68 10.97 21.78
CA GLN A 82 3.56 12.12 22.01
C GLN A 82 4.72 12.07 21.02
N ALA A 83 5.08 13.21 20.45
CA ALA A 83 6.12 13.27 19.44
C ALA A 83 7.50 12.95 20.05
N VAL A 84 7.73 13.41 21.28
CA VAL A 84 8.95 13.14 22.04
C VAL A 84 8.95 11.68 22.48
N ALA A 85 9.97 10.94 22.04
CA ALA A 85 10.21 9.58 22.49
C ALA A 85 10.87 9.58 23.88
N ASN A 86 10.57 8.56 24.69
CA ASN A 86 11.36 8.26 25.87
C ASN A 86 12.72 7.67 25.42
N PRO A 87 13.86 8.32 25.70
CA PRO A 87 15.16 7.80 25.28
C PRO A 87 15.60 6.58 26.09
N TYR A 88 14.96 6.31 27.24
CA TYR A 88 15.30 5.18 28.10
C TYR A 88 14.54 3.94 27.67
N SER A 89 15.27 2.95 27.18
CA SER A 89 14.74 1.63 26.80
C SER A 89 15.76 0.53 27.09
N ILE A 90 15.29 -0.71 27.24
CA ILE A 90 16.16 -1.88 27.40
C ILE A 90 17.20 -2.01 26.27
N TYR A 91 16.86 -1.56 25.06
CA TYR A 91 17.72 -1.63 23.89
C TYR A 91 18.96 -0.71 23.94
N SER A 92 18.99 0.22 24.89
CA SER A 92 20.07 1.18 25.10
C SER A 92 20.85 0.95 26.40
N GLU A 93 20.52 -0.11 27.15
CA GLU A 93 21.23 -0.46 28.38
C GLU A 93 22.58 -1.12 28.07
N GLU A 94 23.40 -1.33 29.10
CA GLU A 94 24.68 -2.06 29.00
C GLU A 94 24.45 -3.50 28.51
N PRO A 95 25.38 -4.10 27.75
CA PRO A 95 25.21 -5.45 27.22
C PRO A 95 24.91 -6.48 28.32
N SER A 96 23.80 -7.21 28.17
CA SER A 96 23.37 -8.29 29.05
C SER A 96 22.54 -9.32 28.29
N PRO A 97 22.37 -10.55 28.82
CA PRO A 97 21.48 -11.53 28.22
C PRO A 97 20.05 -11.01 27.99
N GLU A 98 19.52 -10.20 28.91
CA GLU A 98 18.19 -9.61 28.80
C GLU A 98 18.11 -8.59 27.64
N VAL A 99 19.15 -7.79 27.45
CA VAL A 99 19.24 -6.84 26.33
C VAL A 99 19.35 -7.59 25.00
N ASP A 100 20.15 -8.65 24.96
CA ASP A 100 20.29 -9.51 23.77
C ASP A 100 18.98 -10.19 23.41
N ASP A 101 18.26 -10.74 24.40
CA ASP A 101 16.95 -11.36 24.20
C ASP A 101 15.91 -10.35 23.71
N ALA A 102 15.91 -9.13 24.25
CA ALA A 102 15.03 -8.06 23.78
C ALA A 102 15.30 -7.73 22.30
N TRP A 103 16.57 -7.51 21.95
CA TRP A 103 16.99 -7.25 20.57
C TRP A 103 16.67 -8.41 19.62
N ASN A 104 16.89 -9.65 20.06
CA ASN A 104 16.59 -10.85 19.29
C ASN A 104 15.09 -10.97 19.03
N LYS A 105 14.25 -10.77 20.05
CA LYS A 105 12.80 -10.79 19.88
C LYS A 105 12.33 -9.73 18.90
N LEU A 106 12.81 -8.50 19.05
CA LEU A 106 12.41 -7.37 18.19
C LEU A 106 12.80 -7.56 16.72
N VAL A 107 14.00 -8.10 16.47
CA VAL A 107 14.54 -8.27 15.11
C VAL A 107 14.20 -9.65 14.53
N SER A 108 13.67 -10.58 15.31
CA SER A 108 13.37 -11.95 14.87
C SER A 108 12.56 -12.08 13.56
N PRO A 109 11.65 -11.16 13.19
CA PRO A 109 10.92 -11.23 11.92
C PRO A 109 11.69 -10.57 10.76
N ILE A 110 13.02 -10.48 10.86
CA ILE A 110 13.85 -9.89 9.80
C ILE A 110 13.66 -10.58 8.46
N TYR A 111 13.43 -11.89 8.46
CA TYR A 111 13.13 -12.64 7.25
C TYR A 111 11.79 -13.36 7.39
N PHE A 112 10.99 -13.32 6.33
CA PHE A 112 9.73 -14.01 6.24
C PHE A 112 9.57 -14.67 4.86
N GLN A 113 8.70 -15.67 4.80
CA GLN A 113 8.36 -16.35 3.55
C GLN A 113 7.28 -15.57 2.80
N ALA A 114 7.65 -14.97 1.67
CA ALA A 114 6.69 -14.34 0.75
C ALA A 114 6.19 -15.34 -0.30
N THR A 115 4.98 -15.12 -0.80
CA THR A 115 4.38 -15.84 -1.92
C THR A 115 4.82 -15.22 -3.25
N ARG A 116 4.66 -15.97 -4.35
CA ARG A 116 4.98 -15.47 -5.69
C ARG A 116 4.19 -14.22 -6.07
N ASP A 117 2.93 -14.14 -5.65
CA ASP A 117 2.06 -13.01 -5.94
C ASP A 117 2.45 -11.79 -5.12
N GLU A 118 2.87 -11.97 -3.86
CA GLU A 118 3.40 -10.88 -3.02
C GLU A 118 4.65 -10.24 -3.63
N ILE A 119 5.56 -11.04 -4.18
CA ILE A 119 6.76 -10.54 -4.87
C ILE A 119 6.36 -9.72 -6.12
N LYS A 120 5.48 -10.27 -6.96
CA LYS A 120 4.96 -9.56 -8.15
C LYS A 120 4.28 -8.25 -7.81
N LEU A 121 3.43 -8.24 -6.78
CA LEU A 121 2.70 -7.05 -6.34
C LEU A 121 3.63 -6.00 -5.73
N SER A 122 4.78 -6.42 -5.22
CA SER A 122 5.87 -5.54 -4.77
C SER A 122 6.72 -4.98 -5.93
N ASN A 123 6.36 -5.31 -7.17
CA ASN A 123 7.06 -4.91 -8.41
C ASN A 123 8.48 -5.51 -8.54
N ASP A 124 8.71 -6.64 -7.88
CA ASP A 124 9.91 -7.47 -8.02
C ASP A 124 9.67 -8.66 -8.96
N ASP A 125 10.74 -9.19 -9.54
CA ASP A 125 10.69 -10.38 -10.39
C ASP A 125 10.92 -11.66 -9.55
N PRO A 126 9.92 -12.55 -9.42
CA PRO A 126 10.10 -13.80 -8.70
C PRO A 126 11.14 -14.72 -9.33
N ASP A 127 11.36 -14.67 -10.64
CA ASP A 127 12.29 -15.60 -11.30
C ASP A 127 13.76 -15.19 -11.06
N ALA A 128 13.99 -13.92 -10.68
CA ALA A 128 15.28 -13.40 -10.22
C ALA A 128 15.43 -13.37 -8.68
N SER A 129 14.39 -13.78 -7.93
CA SER A 129 14.36 -13.68 -6.47
C SER A 129 14.86 -14.95 -5.78
N VAL A 130 15.51 -14.79 -4.63
CA VAL A 130 15.99 -15.91 -3.80
C VAL A 130 14.81 -16.70 -3.26
N ARG A 131 14.87 -18.03 -3.41
CA ARG A 131 13.82 -18.94 -2.93
C ARG A 131 14.25 -19.58 -1.61
N LEU A 132 13.28 -19.91 -0.78
CA LEU A 132 13.50 -20.77 0.38
C LEU A 132 13.39 -22.25 -0.05
N VAL A 133 14.15 -23.13 0.60
CA VAL A 133 14.09 -24.57 0.34
C VAL A 133 12.69 -25.12 0.61
N ASP A 134 12.04 -24.66 1.68
CA ASP A 134 10.68 -25.08 2.08
C ASP A 134 9.56 -24.39 1.27
N GLY A 135 9.93 -23.67 0.20
CA GLY A 135 9.02 -22.98 -0.71
C GLY A 135 8.86 -21.49 -0.42
N GLY A 136 8.24 -20.76 -1.35
CA GLY A 136 8.14 -19.30 -1.27
C GLY A 136 9.46 -18.58 -1.52
N TYR A 137 9.51 -17.31 -1.12
CA TYR A 137 10.61 -16.38 -1.40
C TYR A 137 11.17 -15.80 -0.11
N PHE A 138 12.50 -15.68 -0.06
CA PHE A 138 13.21 -15.06 1.06
C PHE A 138 13.02 -13.55 0.98
N THR A 139 12.38 -12.96 1.99
CA THR A 139 11.98 -11.54 1.94
C THR A 139 12.10 -10.89 3.32
N SER A 140 12.30 -9.57 3.35
CA SER A 140 12.37 -8.76 4.57
C SER A 140 11.47 -7.53 4.43
N PHE A 141 10.82 -7.11 5.52
CA PHE A 141 10.26 -5.76 5.56
C PHE A 141 11.37 -4.75 5.84
N GLY A 142 11.30 -3.58 5.19
CA GLY A 142 12.26 -2.49 5.39
C GLY A 142 12.48 -2.15 6.86
N VAL A 143 11.41 -2.12 7.68
CA VAL A 143 11.52 -1.82 9.12
C VAL A 143 12.39 -2.82 9.89
N TYR A 144 12.40 -4.11 9.53
CA TYR A 144 13.27 -5.06 10.22
C TYR A 144 14.73 -4.97 9.75
N HIS A 145 14.96 -4.56 8.49
CA HIS A 145 16.30 -4.18 8.05
C HIS A 145 16.79 -2.94 8.81
N GLU A 146 15.95 -1.92 9.02
CA GLU A 146 16.28 -0.75 9.84
C GLU A 146 16.55 -1.13 11.30
N LEU A 147 15.74 -1.99 11.91
CA LEU A 147 15.94 -2.48 13.28
C LEU A 147 17.22 -3.31 13.40
N HIS A 148 17.54 -4.13 12.39
CA HIS A 148 18.83 -4.81 12.30
C HIS A 148 19.98 -3.80 12.24
N CYS A 149 19.87 -2.75 11.42
CA CYS A 149 20.88 -1.70 11.34
C CYS A 149 21.08 -0.99 12.68
N LEU A 150 20.00 -0.65 13.40
CA LEU A 150 20.07 -0.08 14.74
C LEU A 150 20.77 -1.01 15.74
N ARG A 151 20.43 -2.31 15.74
CA ARG A 151 21.12 -3.32 16.56
C ARG A 151 22.61 -3.40 16.24
N ARG A 152 22.97 -3.36 14.96
CA ARG A 152 24.37 -3.39 14.51
C ARG A 152 25.14 -2.15 14.95
N LEU A 153 24.51 -0.98 14.95
CA LEU A 153 25.10 0.25 15.51
C LEU A 153 25.29 0.13 17.03
N TYR A 154 24.31 -0.42 17.75
CA TYR A 154 24.43 -0.71 19.19
C TYR A 154 25.60 -1.67 19.49
N TRP A 155 25.75 -2.75 18.72
CA TRP A 155 26.90 -3.65 18.85
C TRP A 155 28.23 -2.96 18.52
N HIS A 156 28.25 -2.02 17.59
CA HIS A 156 29.44 -1.23 17.29
C HIS A 156 29.85 -0.31 18.43
N LEU A 157 28.88 0.30 19.13
CA LEU A 157 29.14 1.08 20.35
C LEU A 157 29.71 0.21 21.49
N ASN A 158 29.38 -1.08 21.48
CA ASN A 158 29.77 -2.08 22.48
C ASN A 158 30.74 -3.12 21.91
N GLU A 159 31.69 -2.69 21.07
CA GLU A 159 32.59 -3.59 20.31
C GLU A 159 33.36 -4.56 21.23
N GLU A 160 33.79 -4.11 22.41
CA GLU A 160 34.54 -4.97 23.35
C GLU A 160 33.73 -6.18 23.81
N HIS A 161 32.41 -6.03 23.94
CA HIS A 161 31.51 -7.10 24.35
C HIS A 161 31.11 -8.00 23.18
N TYR A 162 30.62 -7.42 22.08
CA TYR A 162 30.05 -8.19 20.97
C TYR A 162 31.10 -8.73 20.00
N PHE A 163 32.26 -8.09 19.95
CA PHE A 163 33.30 -8.35 18.97
C PHE A 163 34.70 -8.49 19.60
N PRO A 164 34.86 -9.29 20.66
CA PRO A 164 36.13 -9.44 21.34
C PRO A 164 37.18 -10.04 20.40
N ASN A 165 38.42 -9.58 20.51
CA ASN A 165 39.59 -10.14 19.82
C ASN A 165 39.51 -10.12 18.27
N ARG A 166 38.80 -9.16 17.67
CA ARG A 166 38.77 -9.04 16.20
C ARG A 166 40.12 -8.66 15.61
N THR A 167 40.45 -9.30 14.48
CA THR A 167 41.58 -8.87 13.65
C THR A 167 41.32 -7.49 13.05
N ALA A 168 42.38 -6.77 12.68
CA ALA A 168 42.26 -5.46 12.03
C ALA A 168 41.40 -5.52 10.74
N HIS A 169 41.46 -6.62 10.00
CA HIS A 169 40.61 -6.82 8.82
C HIS A 169 39.13 -6.94 9.21
N ARG A 170 38.79 -7.79 10.19
CA ARG A 170 37.41 -7.95 10.66
C ARG A 170 36.86 -6.65 11.25
N ARG A 171 37.68 -5.87 11.96
CA ARG A 171 37.28 -4.55 12.47
C ARG A 171 36.92 -3.58 11.33
N ARG A 172 37.74 -3.53 10.26
CA ARG A 172 37.43 -2.70 9.08
C ARG A 172 36.13 -3.09 8.41
N VAL A 173 35.84 -4.40 8.30
CA VAL A 173 34.56 -4.89 7.77
C VAL A 173 33.38 -4.43 8.62
N GLU A 174 33.48 -4.50 9.96
CA GLU A 174 32.41 -4.01 10.84
C GLU A 174 32.19 -2.51 10.74
N VAL A 175 33.26 -1.72 10.66
CA VAL A 175 33.15 -0.26 10.49
C VAL A 175 32.45 0.07 9.17
N ALA A 176 32.79 -0.61 8.08
CA ALA A 176 32.12 -0.43 6.79
C ALA A 176 30.63 -0.81 6.87
N HIS A 177 30.31 -1.90 7.57
CA HIS A 177 28.92 -2.32 7.80
C HIS A 177 28.17 -1.28 8.66
N ALA A 178 28.74 -0.80 9.76
CA ALA A 178 28.15 0.23 10.60
C ALA A 178 27.89 1.55 9.82
N ALA A 179 28.83 1.95 8.95
CA ALA A 179 28.65 3.10 8.09
C ALA A 179 27.50 2.92 7.08
N HIS A 180 27.35 1.73 6.49
CA HIS A 180 26.19 1.39 5.67
C HIS A 180 24.88 1.47 6.47
N CYS A 181 24.84 0.86 7.66
CA CYS A 181 23.68 0.90 8.56
C CYS A 181 23.26 2.32 8.91
N LEU A 182 24.23 3.20 9.20
CA LEU A 182 23.96 4.62 9.46
C LEU A 182 23.28 5.30 8.25
N GLY A 183 23.76 5.00 7.04
CA GLY A 183 23.15 5.51 5.80
C GLY A 183 21.71 5.02 5.59
N VAL A 184 21.44 3.74 5.87
CA VAL A 184 20.09 3.15 5.77
C VAL A 184 19.12 3.82 6.76
N VAL A 185 19.52 3.96 8.02
CA VAL A 185 18.68 4.61 9.04
C VAL A 185 18.44 6.08 8.68
N LEU A 186 19.47 6.80 8.25
CA LEU A 186 19.33 8.20 7.82
C LEU A 186 18.35 8.34 6.65
N HIS A 187 18.46 7.50 5.63
CA HIS A 187 17.55 7.52 4.49
C HIS A 187 16.09 7.33 4.90
N ASN A 188 15.80 6.34 5.75
CA ASN A 188 14.44 6.04 6.18
C ASN A 188 13.86 7.11 7.13
N VAL A 189 14.67 7.67 8.03
CA VAL A 189 14.26 8.82 8.86
C VAL A 189 13.86 10.01 7.98
N MET A 190 14.57 10.25 6.87
CA MET A 190 14.21 11.30 5.91
C MET A 190 13.01 10.94 5.03
N CYS A 191 12.79 9.66 4.75
CA CYS A 191 11.65 9.17 3.97
C CYS A 191 10.33 9.33 4.74
N THR A 192 10.34 9.03 6.05
CA THR A 192 9.20 9.18 6.95
C THR A 192 9.53 10.13 8.10
N PRO A 193 9.70 11.44 7.82
CA PRO A 193 10.16 12.39 8.82
C PRO A 193 9.12 12.62 9.92
N ASN A 194 9.58 12.78 11.15
CA ASN A 194 8.73 13.29 12.23
C ASN A 194 8.52 14.80 12.04
N THR A 195 7.34 15.19 11.57
CA THR A 195 6.99 16.60 11.31
C THR A 195 6.38 17.32 12.50
N ALA A 196 6.34 16.70 13.69
CA ALA A 196 5.84 17.34 14.89
C ALA A 196 6.79 18.45 15.36
N LEU A 197 6.24 19.58 15.79
CA LEU A 197 7.03 20.73 16.22
C LEU A 197 7.57 20.53 17.64
N TYR A 198 8.88 20.65 17.79
CA TYR A 198 9.54 20.61 19.09
C TYR A 198 9.80 22.05 19.52
N THR A 199 9.08 22.47 20.55
CA THR A 199 9.23 23.80 21.15
C THR A 199 10.10 23.71 22.40
N PHE A 200 10.81 24.80 22.68
CA PHE A 200 11.73 24.89 23.81
C PHE A 200 11.24 25.97 24.77
N GLY A 201 11.37 25.71 26.07
CA GLY A 201 11.11 26.65 27.15
C GLY A 201 12.40 27.02 27.87
N PHE A 202 12.32 28.01 28.74
CA PHE A 202 13.42 28.38 29.63
C PHE A 202 12.82 28.82 30.97
N ASN A 203 13.34 28.29 32.08
CA ASN A 203 13.07 28.80 33.41
C ASN A 203 14.25 29.66 33.88
N PRO A 204 14.10 30.99 33.96
CA PRO A 204 15.19 31.90 34.29
C PRO A 204 15.80 31.72 35.68
N GLU A 205 15.13 31.00 36.58
CA GLU A 205 15.61 30.77 37.95
C GLU A 205 16.39 29.47 38.11
N THR A 206 16.23 28.51 37.20
CA THR A 206 16.74 27.14 37.36
C THR A 206 17.51 26.62 36.16
N ASP A 207 17.24 27.15 34.96
CA ASP A 207 17.81 26.62 33.73
C ASP A 207 18.98 27.48 33.26
N LYS A 208 20.08 26.83 32.90
CA LYS A 208 21.22 27.49 32.22
C LYS A 208 21.10 27.40 30.69
N MET A 209 20.19 26.57 30.18
CA MET A 209 19.97 26.27 28.76
C MET A 209 18.48 26.03 28.50
N PRO A 210 17.95 26.30 27.28
CA PRO A 210 16.56 25.98 26.94
C PRO A 210 16.28 24.48 27.02
N GLU A 211 15.14 24.12 27.61
CA GLU A 211 14.68 22.73 27.75
C GLU A 211 13.57 22.40 26.75
N LEU A 212 13.50 21.13 26.32
CA LEU A 212 12.43 20.65 25.45
C LEU A 212 11.08 20.71 26.19
N LYS A 213 10.16 21.55 25.70
CA LYS A 213 8.82 21.76 26.26
C LYS A 213 7.81 21.66 25.13
N THR A 214 7.48 20.44 24.72
CA THR A 214 6.47 20.19 23.68
C THR A 214 5.46 19.14 24.12
N SER A 215 4.20 19.38 23.78
CA SER A 215 3.10 18.40 23.84
C SER A 215 2.64 18.01 22.43
N ALA A 216 3.46 18.31 21.42
CA ALA A 216 3.17 17.97 20.04
C ALA A 216 3.00 16.46 19.92
N GLN A 217 2.05 16.08 19.07
CA GLN A 217 1.71 14.69 18.82
C GLN A 217 2.13 14.31 17.40
N ARG A 218 2.36 13.02 17.18
CA ARG A 218 2.61 12.44 15.87
C ARG A 218 1.74 11.20 15.66
N GLN A 219 1.39 10.95 14.41
CA GLN A 219 0.76 9.68 14.03
C GLN A 219 1.83 8.60 13.91
N CYS A 220 1.56 7.45 14.52
CA CYS A 220 2.41 6.26 14.53
C CYS A 220 1.60 5.07 13.99
N ILE A 221 2.29 4.04 13.53
CA ILE A 221 1.70 2.71 13.38
C ILE A 221 1.67 2.05 14.76
N LYS A 222 0.58 1.37 15.11
CA LYS A 222 0.53 0.48 16.27
C LYS A 222 1.48 -0.68 16.01
N TRP A 223 2.52 -0.79 16.82
CA TRP A 223 3.62 -1.71 16.57
C TRP A 223 3.19 -3.17 16.70
N GLU A 224 2.46 -3.50 17.76
CA GLU A 224 2.20 -4.87 18.19
C GLU A 224 1.41 -5.69 17.16
N PRO A 225 0.27 -5.24 16.60
CA PRO A 225 -0.48 -6.03 15.62
C PRO A 225 0.34 -6.34 14.35
N PHE A 226 1.07 -5.35 13.84
CA PHE A 226 1.95 -5.53 12.69
C PHE A 226 3.10 -6.50 13.02
N HIS A 227 3.73 -6.33 14.18
CA HIS A 227 4.88 -7.12 14.60
C HIS A 227 4.50 -8.58 14.85
N GLU A 228 3.36 -8.85 15.49
CA GLU A 228 2.85 -10.20 15.72
C GLU A 228 2.55 -10.91 14.40
N TRP A 229 1.89 -10.23 13.46
CA TRP A 229 1.62 -10.80 12.14
C TRP A 229 2.92 -11.11 11.38
N ALA A 230 3.88 -10.19 11.37
CA ALA A 230 5.17 -10.43 10.73
C ALA A 230 5.94 -11.57 11.40
N THR A 231 5.92 -11.65 12.74
CA THR A 231 6.53 -12.73 13.51
C THR A 231 5.95 -14.09 13.16
N SER A 232 4.62 -14.16 12.96
CA SER A 232 3.93 -15.41 12.59
C SER A 232 4.36 -15.97 11.22
N ARG A 233 4.98 -15.14 10.37
CA ARG A 233 5.49 -15.50 9.05
C ARG A 233 7.02 -15.62 9.00
N SER A 234 7.70 -15.42 10.12
CA SER A 234 9.15 -15.45 10.19
C SER A 234 9.70 -16.83 9.87
N VAL A 235 10.83 -16.86 9.16
CA VAL A 235 11.57 -18.09 8.84
C VAL A 235 12.85 -18.23 9.68
N GLY A 236 13.03 -17.37 10.69
CA GLY A 236 14.22 -17.32 11.52
C GLY A 236 15.40 -16.62 10.84
N TYR A 237 16.56 -16.62 11.53
CA TYR A 237 17.75 -15.87 11.11
C TYR A 237 18.62 -16.55 10.06
N ASP A 238 18.57 -17.88 9.99
CA ASP A 238 19.40 -18.69 9.09
C ASP A 238 18.55 -19.71 8.31
N PRO A 239 17.61 -19.23 7.47
CA PRO A 239 16.79 -20.13 6.68
C PRO A 239 17.58 -20.72 5.52
N ALA A 240 17.26 -21.96 5.15
CA ALA A 240 17.85 -22.59 3.98
C ALA A 240 17.33 -21.94 2.69
N ILE A 241 18.25 -21.43 1.86
CA ILE A 241 17.95 -20.70 0.63
C ILE A 241 18.48 -21.41 -0.62
N LEU A 242 17.84 -21.11 -1.76
CA LEU A 242 18.22 -21.53 -3.10
C LEU A 242 18.49 -20.28 -3.94
N ALA A 243 19.65 -20.26 -4.61
CA ALA A 243 19.97 -19.20 -5.55
C ALA A 243 19.00 -19.22 -6.76
N PRO A 244 18.69 -18.05 -7.35
CA PRO A 244 17.83 -17.98 -8.53
C PRO A 244 18.39 -18.80 -9.69
N GLU A 245 17.53 -19.50 -10.43
CA GLU A 245 17.94 -20.37 -11.55
C GLU A 245 18.69 -19.59 -12.64
N ILE A 246 18.33 -18.32 -12.88
CA ILE A 246 19.00 -17.45 -13.86
C ILE A 246 20.46 -17.21 -13.46
N LEU A 247 20.71 -16.89 -12.19
CA LEU A 247 22.08 -16.68 -11.68
C LEU A 247 22.90 -17.97 -11.78
N MET A 248 22.28 -19.11 -11.48
CA MET A 248 22.94 -20.40 -11.60
C MET A 248 23.26 -20.71 -13.07
N ALA A 249 22.35 -20.43 -14.01
CA ALA A 249 22.60 -20.64 -15.44
C ALA A 249 23.75 -19.77 -15.98
N GLU A 250 23.89 -18.53 -15.51
CA GLU A 250 25.00 -17.63 -15.88
C GLU A 250 26.37 -18.10 -15.32
N LEU A 251 26.36 -18.81 -14.19
CA LEU A 251 27.58 -19.35 -13.57
C LEU A 251 28.03 -20.70 -14.16
N HIS A 252 27.18 -21.38 -14.94
CA HIS A 252 27.50 -22.63 -15.63
C HIS A 252 27.95 -22.40 -17.08
N VAL A 253 28.95 -21.53 -17.26
CA VAL A 253 29.90 -21.62 -18.40
C VAL A 253 30.96 -22.66 -18.08
#